data_AF-A0A1W9GE57-F1
#
_entry.id   AF-A0A1W9GE57-F1
#
_cell.length_a   1.000
_cell.length_b   1.000
_cell.length_c   1.000
_cell.angle_alpha   90.00
_cell.angle_beta   90.00
_cell.angle_gamma   90.00
#
_symmetry.space_group_name_H-M   'P 1'
#
loop_
_entity.id
_entity.type
_entity.pdbx_description
1 polymer ?
#
loop_
_entity_poly.entity_id
_entity_poly.type
_entity_poly.pdbx_seq_one_letter_code
_entity_poly.pdbx_strand_id
1 'polypeptide(L)' 'MRFIKVQDEERTGEVAINLDLVREAHFGRGMLHLYFERSSSSQDDMTFTGENAQKIWAALG' A
#
# COMPACT_ATOMS: atom_id res chain seq x y z
N MET A 1 -14.50 -0.69 -5.49
CA MET A 1 -13.09 -1.11 -5.58
C MET A 1 -12.22 0.13 -5.54
N ARG A 2 -11.38 0.28 -4.51
CA ARG A 2 -10.47 1.42 -4.34
C ARG A 2 -9.06 0.97 -4.72
N PHE A 3 -8.50 1.55 -5.78
CA PHE A 3 -7.11 1.29 -6.17
C PHE A 3 -6.32 2.59 -6.11
N ILE A 4 -5.10 2.53 -5.57
CA ILE A 4 -4.14 3.63 -5.65
C ILE A 4 -2.92 3.18 -6.42
N LYS A 5 -2.49 4.01 -7.37
CA LYS A 5 -1.22 3.81 -8.07
C LYS A 5 -0.16 4.60 -7.33
N VAL A 6 0.91 3.91 -6.92
CA VAL A 6 2.09 4.54 -6.37
C VAL A 6 3.31 4.15 -7.19
N GLN A 7 4.28 5.03 -7.23
CA GLN A 7 5.53 4.77 -7.92
C GLN A 7 6.45 4.04 -6.94
N ASP A 8 6.76 2.79 -7.22
CA ASP A 8 7.66 2.02 -6.39
C ASP A 8 9.10 2.31 -6.83
N GLU A 9 9.88 2.95 -5.95
CA GLU A 9 11.28 3.28 -6.27
C GLU A 9 12.16 2.03 -6.32
N GLU A 10 11.79 0.96 -5.60
CA GLU A 10 12.54 -0.30 -5.57
C GLU A 10 12.26 -1.15 -6.83
N ARG A 11 11.02 -1.12 -7.30
CA ARG A 11 10.53 -1.77 -8.51
C ARG A 11 10.20 -0.71 -9.52
N THR A 12 11.21 -0.21 -10.24
CA THR A 12 11.16 0.84 -11.27
C THR A 12 9.85 0.83 -12.11
N GLY A 13 8.76 1.40 -11.58
CA GLY A 13 7.42 1.15 -12.11
C GLY A 13 6.27 1.60 -11.20
N GLU A 14 5.07 1.70 -11.79
CA GLU A 14 3.83 2.01 -11.08
C GLU A 14 3.21 0.72 -10.53
N VAL A 15 2.98 0.68 -9.22
CA VAL A 15 2.27 -0.41 -8.55
C VAL A 15 0.86 0.04 -8.22
N ALA A 16 -0.13 -0.74 -8.69
CA ALA A 16 -1.52 -0.56 -8.32
C ALA A 16 -1.82 -1.38 -7.05
N ILE A 17 -2.10 -0.68 -5.95
CA ILE A 17 -2.48 -1.28 -4.68
C ILE A 17 -4.00 -1.32 -4.60
N ASN A 18 -4.56 -2.49 -4.31
CA ASN A 18 -5.98 -2.63 -4.04
C ASN A 18 -6.26 -2.38 -2.56
N LEU A 19 -6.82 -1.21 -2.24
CA LEU A 19 -7.16 -0.84 -0.87
C LEU A 19 -8.35 -1.65 -0.32
N ASP A 20 -9.17 -2.24 -1.20
CA ASP A 20 -10.27 -3.13 -0.83
C ASP A 20 -9.75 -4.44 -0.20
N LEU A 21 -8.52 -4.84 -0.55
CA LEU A 21 -7.85 -6.02 0.00
C LEU A 21 -6.98 -5.72 1.23
N VAL A 22 -6.81 -4.43 1.57
CA VAL A 22 -6.05 -4.02 2.75
C VAL A 22 -6.88 -4.36 3.98
N ARG A 23 -6.40 -5.31 4.77
CA ARG A 23 -7.01 -5.70 6.03
C ARG A 23 -6.55 -4.81 7.17
N GLU A 24 -5.27 -4.47 7.19
CA GLU A 24 -4.69 -3.63 8.23
C GLU A 24 -3.64 -2.70 7.64
N ALA A 25 -3.59 -1.47 8.12
CA ALA A 25 -2.63 -0.47 7.70
C ALA A 25 -2.04 0.24 8.93
N HIS A 26 -0.71 0.28 9.01
CA HIS A 26 0.01 0.95 10.09
C HIS A 26 0.86 2.07 9.52
N PHE A 27 0.53 3.31 9.86
CA PHE A 27 1.33 4.47 9.50
C PHE A 27 2.08 5.01 10.72
N GLY A 28 3.40 5.03 10.66
CA GLY A 28 4.25 5.49 11.75
C GLY A 28 5.67 5.85 11.29
N ARG A 29 6.26 6.89 11.90
CA ARG A 29 7.63 7.38 11.59
C ARG A 29 7.91 7.61 10.08
N GLY A 30 6.89 7.95 9.29
CA GLY A 30 7.03 8.18 7.84
C GLY A 30 7.03 6.90 6.99
N MET A 31 6.68 5.77 7.57
CA MET A 31 6.52 4.48 6.91
C MET A 31 5.07 4.01 7.03
N LEU A 32 4.56 3.39 5.96
CA LEU A 32 3.25 2.76 5.90
C LEU A 32 3.43 1.27 5.63
N HIS A 33 2.94 0.44 6.54
CA HIS A 33 2.85 -1.00 6.33
C HIS A 33 1.41 -1.37 5.99
N LEU A 34 1.22 -2.08 4.89
CA LEU A 34 -0.06 -2.60 4.44
C LEU A 34 -0.05 -4.12 4.56
N TYR A 35 -1.02 -4.64 5.29
CA TYR A 35 -1.28 -6.05 5.44
C TYR A 35 -2.53 -6.43 4.67
N PHE A 36 -2.37 -7.31 3.69
CA PHE A 36 -3.46 -7.77 2.82
C PHE A 36 -4.10 -9.04 3.37
N GLU A 37 -5.39 -9.24 3.09
CA GLU A 37 -6.04 -10.50 3.42
C GLU A 37 -5.46 -11.64 2.56
N ARG A 38 -4.96 -12.69 3.23
CA ARG A 38 -4.21 -13.83 2.63
C ARG A 38 -4.99 -14.69 1.61
N SER A 39 -6.21 -14.34 1.21
CA SER A 39 -7.16 -15.31 0.67
C SER A 39 -7.36 -15.36 -0.84
N SER A 40 -6.65 -14.62 -1.69
CA SER A 40 -6.87 -14.81 -3.15
C SER A 40 -5.71 -14.68 -4.13
N SER A 41 -4.61 -13.99 -3.84
CA SER A 41 -3.47 -14.00 -4.78
C SER A 41 -2.31 -13.15 -4.27
N SER A 42 -1.25 -13.80 -3.80
CA SER A 42 0.17 -13.36 -3.83
C SER A 42 0.52 -11.88 -3.56
N GLN A 43 -0.30 -11.12 -2.83
CA GLN A 43 0.09 -9.82 -2.30
C GLN A 43 0.69 -10.05 -0.92
N ASP A 44 2.02 -10.13 -0.90
CA ASP A 44 2.83 -10.02 0.32
C ASP A 44 2.57 -8.67 1.00
N ASP A 45 2.90 -8.59 2.29
CA ASP A 45 2.89 -7.30 2.97
C ASP A 45 3.74 -6.29 2.21
N MET A 46 3.22 -5.05 2.11
CA MET A 46 3.89 -4.00 1.36
C MET A 46 4.21 -2.85 2.29
N THR A 47 5.46 -2.40 2.25
CA THR A 47 5.92 -1.25 3.02
C THR A 47 6.22 -0.11 2.06
N PHE A 48 5.59 1.04 2.30
CA PHE A 48 5.82 2.27 1.56
C PHE A 48 6.43 3.32 2.49
N THR A 49 7.23 4.22 1.94
CA THR A 49 7.85 5.32 2.69
C THR A 49 7.60 6.66 2.00
N GLY A 50 7.87 7.75 2.72
CA GLY A 50 7.86 9.11 2.14
C GLY A 50 6.49 9.53 1.60
N GLU A 51 6.48 10.13 0.40
CA GLU A 51 5.27 10.68 -0.22
C GLU A 51 4.26 9.59 -0.60
N ASN A 52 4.74 8.40 -1.00
CA ASN A 52 3.87 7.27 -1.33
C ASN A 52 3.09 6.78 -0.10
N ALA A 53 3.75 6.66 1.05
CA ALA A 53 3.12 6.30 2.30
C ALA A 53 1.98 7.27 2.67
N GLN A 54 2.23 8.59 2.54
CA GLN A 54 1.23 9.61 2.82
C GLN A 54 0.05 9.56 1.83
N LYS A 55 0.33 9.37 0.54
CA LYS A 55 -0.70 9.24 -0.51
C LYS A 55 -1.62 8.05 -0.26
N ILE A 56 -1.06 6.89 0.08
CA ILE A 56 -1.84 5.68 0.35
C ILE A 56 -2.64 5.84 1.65
N TRP A 57 -2.02 6.36 2.71
CA TRP A 57 -2.71 6.61 3.98
C TRP A 57 -3.89 7.56 3.82
N ALA A 58 -3.71 8.66 3.10
CA ALA A 58 -4.80 9.60 2.80
C ALA A 58 -5.92 8.97 1.97
N ALA A 59 -5.63 7.97 1.14
CA ALA A 59 -6.62 7.25 0.33
C ALA A 59 -7.38 6.15 1.09
N LEU A 60 -6.84 5.67 2.22
CA LEU A 60 -7.51 4.70 3.10
C LEU A 60 -8.69 5.34 3.84
N GLY A 61 -8.52 6.58 4.32
CA GLY A 61 -9.57 7.40 4.94
C GLY A 61 -9.72 7.17 6.43
#